data_AF-A0AAP5LVY3-F1
#
_entry.id   AF-A0AAP5LVY3-F1
#
_cell.length_a   1.000
_cell.length_b   1.000
_cell.length_c   1.000
_cell.angle_alpha   90.00
_cell.angle_beta   90.00
_cell.angle_gamma   90.00
#
_symmetry.space_group_name_H-M   'P 1'
#
loop_
_entity.id
_entity.type
_entity.pdbx_description
1 polymer ?
#
loop_
_entity_poly.entity_id
_entity_poly.type
_entity_poly.pdbx_seq_one_letter_code
_entity_poly.pdbx_strand_id
1 'polypeptide(L)' 'MNTRRWVIRRKAEVVAAVRGGLLSLEEACQRYTLTVDEFLSWQMSIDQHGLAGLRTTRIQHYRQ' A
#
# COMPACT_ATOMS: atom_id res chain seq x y z
N MET A 1 10.55 18.99 -3.18
CA MET A 1 10.08 17.93 -2.25
C MET A 1 9.04 17.08 -2.98
N ASN A 2 9.50 16.13 -3.79
CA ASN A 2 8.62 15.33 -4.66
C ASN A 2 8.19 14.08 -3.89
N THR A 3 7.24 14.24 -2.97
CA THR A 3 6.59 13.10 -2.32
C THR A 3 5.78 12.41 -3.39
N ARG A 4 6.32 11.34 -4.00
CA ARG A 4 5.57 10.48 -4.92
C ARG A 4 4.40 9.90 -4.15
N ARG A 5 3.25 10.57 -4.26
CA ARG A 5 2.03 10.25 -3.53
C ARG A 5 1.54 8.89 -4.01
N TRP A 6 1.49 7.91 -3.12
CA TRP A 6 0.82 6.64 -3.38
C TRP A 6 -0.67 6.89 -3.64
N VAL A 7 -1.08 6.77 -4.90
CA VAL A 7 -2.49 6.88 -5.29
C VAL A 7 -3.23 5.59 -4.93
N ILE A 8 -4.51 5.72 -4.59
CA ILE A 8 -5.38 4.59 -4.17
C ILE A 8 -5.31 3.44 -5.17
N ARG A 9 -5.31 3.76 -6.47
CA ARG A 9 -5.19 2.79 -7.55
C ARG A 9 -3.90 1.97 -7.45
N ARG A 10 -2.75 2.64 -7.27
CA ARG A 10 -1.42 2.02 -7.17
C ARG A 10 -1.32 1.13 -5.93
N LYS A 11 -1.85 1.59 -4.79
CA LYS A 11 -1.88 0.80 -3.56
C LYS A 11 -2.71 -0.48 -3.75
N ALA A 12 -3.89 -0.35 -4.33
CA ALA A 12 -4.76 -1.49 -4.62
C ALA A 12 -4.14 -2.46 -5.63
N GLU A 13 -3.48 -1.95 -6.67
CA GLU A 13 -2.75 -2.77 -7.64
C GLU A 13 -1.64 -3.58 -6.97
N VAL A 14 -0.84 -2.96 -6.09
CA VAL A 14 0.22 -3.66 -5.36
C VAL A 14 -0.36 -4.71 -4.42
N VAL A 15 -1.41 -4.39 -3.65
CA VAL A 15 -2.06 -5.37 -2.76
C VAL A 15 -2.70 -6.51 -3.55
N ALA A 16 -3.35 -6.22 -4.68
CA ALA A 16 -3.95 -7.24 -5.53
C ALA A 16 -2.88 -8.13 -6.19
N ALA A 17 -1.76 -7.56 -6.63
CA ALA A 17 -0.65 -8.32 -7.18
C ALA A 17 -0.05 -9.26 -6.13
N VAL A 18 0.15 -8.78 -4.89
CA VAL A 18 0.71 -9.60 -3.82
C VAL A 18 -0.27 -10.69 -3.37
N ARG A 19 -1.55 -10.36 -3.20
CA ARG A 19 -2.59 -11.34 -2.86
C ARG A 19 -2.84 -12.36 -3.97
N GLY A 20 -2.69 -11.94 -5.23
CA GLY A 20 -2.82 -12.79 -6.40
C GLY A 20 -1.59 -13.65 -6.69
N GLY A 21 -0.52 -13.55 -5.89
CA GLY A 21 0.73 -14.29 -6.10
C GLY A 21 1.53 -13.81 -7.33
N LEU A 22 1.17 -12.65 -7.90
CA LEU A 22 1.90 -12.02 -9.01
C LEU A 22 3.19 -11.34 -8.54
N LEU A 23 3.27 -11.00 -7.25
CA LEU A 23 4.41 -10.32 -6.64
C LEU A 23 4.57 -10.79 -5.20
N SER A 24 5.80 -11.10 -4.75
CA SER A 24 6.03 -11.38 -3.33
C SER A 24 6.02 -10.09 -2.51
N LEU A 25 5.60 -10.16 -1.25
CA LEU A 25 5.61 -9.02 -0.32
C LEU A 25 7.00 -8.37 -0.22
N GLU A 26 8.04 -9.19 -0.13
CA GLU A 26 9.43 -8.76 -0.07
C GLU A 26 9.88 -8.06 -1.36
N GLU A 27 9.49 -8.58 -2.53
CA GLU A 27 9.75 -7.93 -3.81
C GLU A 27 9.01 -6.60 -3.93
N ALA A 28 7.75 -6.54 -3.49
CA ALA A 28 6.99 -5.29 -3.45
C ALA A 28 7.68 -4.24 -2.56
N CYS A 29 8.11 -4.66 -1.37
CA CYS A 29 8.86 -3.86 -0.41
C CYS A 29 10.16 -3.30 -1.02
N GLN A 30 10.96 -4.15 -1.66
CA GLN A 30 12.20 -3.72 -2.31
C GLN A 30 11.95 -2.83 -3.54
N ARG A 31 11.06 -3.24 -4.44
CA ARG A 31 10.82 -2.57 -5.72
C ARG A 31 10.21 -1.19 -5.56
N TYR A 32 9.39 -1.03 -4.51
CA TYR A 32 8.66 0.20 -4.25
C TYR A 32 9.17 0.96 -3.03
N THR A 33 10.21 0.45 -2.36
CA THR A 33 10.77 1.04 -1.15
C THR A 33 9.69 1.32 -0.09
N LEU A 34 8.73 0.41 0.03
CA LEU A 34 7.64 0.45 1.02
C LEU A 34 7.94 -0.54 2.14
N THR A 35 7.51 -0.27 3.36
CA THR A 35 7.69 -1.24 4.46
C THR A 35 6.56 -2.27 4.47
N VAL A 36 6.84 -3.45 5.02
CA VAL A 36 5.83 -4.49 5.23
C VAL A 36 4.65 -3.96 6.06
N ASP A 37 4.93 -3.15 7.08
CA ASP A 37 3.91 -2.51 7.92
C ASP A 37 2.99 -1.60 7.10
N GLU A 38 3.56 -0.78 6.20
CA GLU A 38 2.79 0.09 5.32
C GLU A 38 1.88 -0.71 4.37
N PHE A 39 2.36 -1.84 3.86
CA PHE A 39 1.56 -2.78 3.07
C PHE A 39 0.42 -3.40 3.90
N LEU A 40 0.71 -3.87 5.11
CA LEU A 40 -0.29 -4.46 6.00
C LEU A 40 -1.39 -3.46 6.35
N SER A 41 -1.03 -2.19 6.58
CA SER A 41 -1.99 -1.10 6.80
C SER A 41 -2.93 -0.91 5.60
N TRP A 42 -2.40 -0.98 4.37
CA TRP A 42 -3.22 -0.94 3.16
C TRP A 42 -4.10 -2.17 3.03
N GLN A 43 -3.56 -3.36 3.29
CA GLN A 43 -4.30 -4.61 3.24
C GLN A 43 -5.47 -4.61 4.24
N MET A 44 -5.23 -4.22 5.50
CA MET A 44 -6.27 -4.10 6.52
C MET A 44 -7.33 -3.05 6.15
N SER A 45 -6.91 -1.92 5.56
CA SER A 45 -7.85 -0.89 5.10
C SER A 45 -8.78 -1.42 4.00
N ILE A 46 -8.23 -2.21 3.07
CA ILE A 46 -9.00 -2.86 2.00
C ILE A 46 -9.88 -3.99 2.53
N ASP A 47 -9.38 -4.75 3.50
CA ASP A 47 -10.13 -5.86 4.10
C ASP A 47 -11.36 -5.36 4.86
N GLN A 48 -11.20 -4.27 5.64
CA GLN A 48 -12.28 -3.71 6.45
C GLN A 48 -13.29 -2.87 5.65
N HIS A 49 -12.84 -2.08 4.66
CA HIS A 49 -13.67 -1.08 3.98
C HIS A 49 -13.60 -1.16 2.45
N GLY A 50 -12.95 -2.19 1.89
CA GLY A 50 -12.69 -2.28 0.46
C GLY A 50 -11.79 -1.15 -0.07
N LEU A 51 -11.88 -0.91 -1.37
CA LEU A 51 -11.19 0.22 -2.03
C LEU A 51 -11.54 1.60 -1.43
N ALA A 52 -12.70 1.71 -0.76
CA ALA A 52 -13.08 2.94 -0.06
C ALA A 52 -12.24 3.20 1.20
N GLY A 53 -11.72 2.15 1.86
CA GLY A 53 -10.83 2.28 3.02
C GLY A 53 -9.52 2.99 2.70
N LEU A 54 -9.00 2.79 1.48
CA LEU A 54 -7.80 3.47 0.99
C LEU A 54 -8.00 4.96 0.70
N ARG A 55 -9.25 5.45 0.58
CA ARG A 55 -9.54 6.88 0.37
C ARG A 55 -9.32 7.71 1.62
N THR A 56 -9.51 7.12 2.81
CA THR A 56 -9.62 7.89 4.05
C THR A 56 -8.38 7.82 4.94
N THR A 57 -7.48 6.87 4.74
CA THR A 57 -6.30 6.74 5.59
C THR A 57 -5.18 7.66 5.12
N ARG A 58 -5.30 8.89 5.62
CA ARG A 58 -4.22 9.69 6.22
C ARG A 58 -2.86 9.50 5.57
N ILE A 59 -2.44 10.55 4.88
CA ILE A 59 -1.04 10.93 4.69
C ILE A 59 -0.44 11.09 6.09
N GLN A 60 -0.17 10.00 6.79
CA GLN A 60 0.65 10.03 7.98
C GLN A 60 2.07 10.00 7.42
N HIS A 61 2.62 11.20 7.31
CA HIS A 61 4.04 11.46 7.24
C HIS A 61 4.81 10.38 8.02
N TYR A 62 5.32 9.36 7.34
CA TYR A 62 6.36 8.49 7.89
C TYR A 62 7.67 9.28 7.79
N ARG A 63 7.79 10.27 8.66
CA ARG A 63 9.03 11.01 8.95
C ARG A 63 9.19 10.98 10.45
N GLN A 64 9.82 9.91 10.92
CA GLN A 64 10.96 10.04 11.81
C GLN A 64 11.98 8.96 11.48
#